data_AF-A0A811PEJ7-F1
#
_entry.id   AF-A0A811PEJ7-F1
#
_cell.length_a   1.000
_cell.length_b   1.000
_cell.length_c   1.000
_cell.angle_alpha   90.00
_cell.angle_beta   90.00
_cell.angle_gamma   90.00
#
_symmetry.space_group_name_H-M   'P 1'
#
loop_
_entity.id
_entity.type
_entity.pdbx_description
1 polymer ?
#
loop_
_entity_poly.entity_id
_entity_poly.type
_entity_poly.pdbx_seq_one_letter_code
_entity_poly.pdbx_strand_id
1 'polypeptide(L)'
;MTGGLAGVVEVQVLAPVSFLTCLSSPSPEKLLRGRTGGFIKEGSENSLNKLMDPTTVDSKWTSPITEDGSMDRRGNPAVKTTTGRWRSAILLLANYGLATCAFFGVGVNLVVFLRRVLHQGNAEAANNISKWTGTVYIFSLIGAFLSDSYWGRYVTCAIFQIVYVTGLVILSLASWFLLVKPSGCGGVKAHCDKPSAPGVTLFYLSTYMIAFGNGGYQPSIATFGSDQFDETDPKEARSKVAFFSYFYLALNVGSLFSNTVLVYYEDSGRWVMGFWVSAAAAALALVLFLLGTPNYRHFKPSGNPLTRVAQVFVAAFRKWHAEVPRGELLHEVEGEDPKISGIRKILHSDELRFLDKAATVTEGRRWRARGGSAR
;
A
#
# COMPACT_ATOMS: atom_id res chain seq x y z
N MET A 1 -27.07 -18.23 -12.02
CA MET A 1 -26.96 -16.96 -11.27
C MET A 1 -25.67 -16.82 -10.46
N THR A 2 -24.64 -17.65 -10.70
CA THR A 2 -23.38 -17.68 -9.94
C THR A 2 -22.20 -16.98 -10.62
N GLY A 3 -22.30 -16.64 -11.92
CA GLY A 3 -21.17 -16.09 -12.68
C GLY A 3 -20.82 -14.61 -12.42
N GLY A 4 -21.78 -13.80 -11.95
CA GLY A 4 -21.54 -12.36 -11.72
C GLY A 4 -20.85 -12.02 -10.39
N LEU A 5 -21.10 -12.82 -9.35
CA LEU A 5 -20.45 -12.67 -8.03
C LEU A 5 -19.00 -13.17 -8.06
N ALA A 6 -18.72 -14.24 -8.83
CA ALA A 6 -17.37 -14.77 -8.98
C ALA A 6 -16.42 -13.75 -9.65
N GLY A 7 -16.84 -13.07 -10.72
CA GLY A 7 -15.99 -12.10 -11.41
C GLY A 7 -15.71 -10.81 -10.62
N VAL A 8 -16.64 -10.36 -9.77
CA VAL A 8 -16.41 -9.18 -8.91
C VAL A 8 -15.47 -9.53 -7.75
N VAL A 9 -15.63 -10.72 -7.14
CA VAL A 9 -14.71 -11.22 -6.11
C VAL A 9 -13.31 -11.47 -6.69
N GLU A 10 -13.23 -12.00 -7.91
CA GLU A 10 -11.97 -12.25 -8.62
C GLU A 10 -11.21 -10.94 -8.88
N VAL A 11 -11.88 -9.88 -9.35
CA VAL A 11 -11.24 -8.57 -9.59
C VAL A 11 -10.87 -7.83 -8.30
N GLN A 12 -11.70 -7.90 -7.25
CA GLN A 12 -11.45 -7.18 -5.99
C GLN A 12 -10.39 -7.86 -5.10
N VAL A 13 -10.25 -9.19 -5.18
CA VAL A 13 -9.28 -9.96 -4.40
C VAL A 13 -7.96 -10.12 -5.15
N LEU A 14 -7.97 -10.29 -6.49
CA LEU A 14 -6.73 -10.49 -7.26
C LEU A 14 -6.00 -9.19 -7.60
N ALA A 15 -6.67 -8.06 -7.81
CA ALA A 15 -5.94 -6.84 -8.19
C ALA A 15 -5.02 -6.30 -7.08
N PRO A 16 -5.37 -6.32 -5.78
CA PRO A 16 -4.43 -6.05 -4.70
C PRO A 16 -3.29 -7.08 -4.65
N VAL A 17 -3.57 -8.35 -4.97
CA VAL A 17 -2.57 -9.42 -5.02
C VAL A 17 -1.58 -9.18 -6.15
N SER A 18 -2.02 -8.73 -7.34
CA SER A 18 -1.16 -8.36 -8.48
C SER A 18 -0.33 -7.09 -8.20
N PHE A 19 -0.91 -6.09 -7.54
CA PHE A 19 -0.20 -4.85 -7.20
C PHE A 19 0.85 -5.08 -6.10
N LEU A 20 0.54 -5.91 -5.09
CA LEU A 20 1.48 -6.27 -4.05
C LEU A 20 2.52 -7.32 -4.51
N THR A 21 2.22 -8.19 -5.49
CA THR A 21 3.25 -9.05 -6.12
C THR A 21 4.20 -8.25 -6.99
N CYS A 22 3.75 -7.19 -7.67
CA CYS A 22 4.66 -6.24 -8.34
C CYS A 22 5.60 -5.52 -7.37
N LEU A 23 5.14 -5.18 -6.16
CA LEU A 23 5.98 -4.60 -5.10
C LEU A 23 6.87 -5.64 -4.38
N SER A 24 6.54 -6.93 -4.52
CA SER A 24 7.25 -8.07 -3.93
C SER A 24 8.12 -8.82 -4.95
N SER A 25 8.52 -8.19 -6.05
CA SER A 25 9.43 -8.83 -7.00
C SER A 25 10.74 -9.21 -6.30
N PRO A 26 11.11 -10.51 -6.27
CA PRO A 26 12.33 -10.95 -5.61
C PRO A 26 13.55 -10.48 -6.42
N SER A 27 14.50 -9.84 -5.75
CA SER A 27 15.85 -9.64 -6.27
C SER A 27 16.43 -10.99 -6.70
N PRO A 28 17.04 -11.13 -7.90
CA PRO A 28 17.50 -12.41 -8.41
C PRO A 28 18.76 -12.89 -7.67
N GLU A 29 18.58 -13.65 -6.58
CA GLU A 29 19.60 -14.60 -6.13
C GLU A 29 19.58 -15.82 -7.07
N LYS A 30 20.40 -15.79 -8.12
CA LYS A 30 20.86 -16.98 -8.85
C LYS A 30 21.97 -16.62 -9.85
N LEU A 31 23.21 -16.44 -9.39
CA LEU A 31 24.37 -16.59 -10.27
C LEU A 31 25.72 -16.73 -9.56
N LEU A 32 25.84 -17.67 -8.61
CA LEU A 32 27.14 -18.27 -8.27
C LEU A 32 26.99 -19.79 -8.09
N ARG A 33 26.80 -20.48 -9.22
CA ARG A 33 27.09 -21.92 -9.33
C ARG A 33 28.11 -22.10 -10.45
N GLY A 34 29.34 -21.69 -10.16
CA GLY A 34 30.53 -21.91 -10.98
C GLY A 34 31.32 -23.09 -10.43
N ARG A 35 31.39 -24.13 -11.24
CA ARG A 35 31.99 -25.46 -11.04
C ARG A 35 33.52 -25.40 -11.12
N THR A 36 34.23 -25.91 -10.12
CA THR A 36 35.52 -26.61 -10.30
C THR A 36 35.74 -27.59 -9.14
N GLY A 37 35.83 -28.87 -9.46
CA GLY A 37 36.35 -29.90 -8.58
C GLY A 37 37.86 -30.02 -8.77
N GLY A 38 38.56 -30.33 -7.68
CA GLY A 38 40.00 -30.63 -7.67
C GLY A 38 40.44 -31.00 -6.25
N PHE A 39 40.54 -32.31 -6.00
CA PHE A 39 41.16 -32.92 -4.82
C PHE A 39 42.68 -32.78 -4.90
N ILE A 40 43.40 -32.39 -3.83
CA ILE A 40 44.64 -33.00 -3.26
C ILE A 40 44.78 -32.55 -1.77
N LYS A 41 45.34 -33.47 -0.97
CA LYS A 41 45.52 -33.54 0.50
C LYS A 41 46.69 -32.71 1.10
N GLU A 42 46.76 -32.78 2.44
CA GLU A 42 47.83 -32.43 3.41
C GLU A 42 47.91 -30.93 3.76
N GLY A 43 48.05 -30.49 5.00
CA GLY A 43 48.35 -31.13 6.29
C GLY A 43 49.11 -30.08 7.10
N SER A 44 48.70 -29.85 8.35
CA SER A 44 49.36 -28.96 9.33
C SER A 44 49.37 -27.45 9.02
N GLU A 45 48.39 -26.71 9.55
CA GLU A 45 48.67 -25.41 10.17
C GLU A 45 47.57 -25.09 11.20
N ASN A 46 47.79 -25.65 12.39
CA ASN A 46 47.14 -25.25 13.63
C ASN A 46 47.70 -23.86 14.00
N SER A 47 46.85 -22.82 14.02
CA SER A 47 46.83 -21.69 14.98
C SER A 47 46.09 -20.44 14.47
N LEU A 48 45.71 -20.36 13.19
CA LEU A 48 45.01 -19.19 12.63
C LEU A 48 43.50 -19.39 12.35
N ASN A 49 43.03 -20.65 12.31
CA ASN A 49 41.61 -20.97 12.06
C ASN A 49 40.71 -20.91 13.30
N LYS A 50 41.21 -20.40 14.44
CA LYS A 50 40.39 -20.20 15.65
C LYS A 50 39.73 -18.82 15.73
N LEU A 51 39.81 -18.03 14.66
CA LEU A 51 39.28 -16.66 14.58
C LEU A 51 38.12 -16.49 13.60
N MET A 52 37.56 -17.59 13.07
CA MET A 52 36.45 -17.53 12.11
C MET A 52 35.41 -18.62 12.41
N ASP A 53 34.71 -18.47 13.54
CA ASP A 53 33.46 -19.18 13.81
C ASP A 53 32.29 -18.23 13.46
N PRO A 54 31.44 -18.57 12.46
CA PRO A 54 30.32 -17.71 12.06
C PRO A 54 29.14 -17.70 13.05
N THR A 55 29.29 -18.27 14.26
CA THR A 55 28.24 -18.27 15.29
C THR A 55 28.38 -17.17 16.36
N THR A 56 29.35 -16.26 16.25
CA THR A 56 29.49 -15.11 17.17
C THR A 56 29.32 -13.78 16.44
N VAL A 57 28.14 -13.54 15.87
CA VAL A 57 27.72 -12.15 15.62
C VAL A 57 27.44 -11.54 17.00
N ASP A 58 28.45 -10.83 17.49
CA ASP A 58 28.42 -10.11 18.75
C ASP A 58 27.18 -9.21 18.80
N SER A 59 26.22 -9.55 19.66
CA SER A 59 24.95 -8.82 19.83
C SER A 59 25.10 -7.40 20.40
N LYS A 60 26.33 -6.85 20.40
CA LYS A 60 26.77 -5.73 21.22
C LYS A 60 26.96 -4.41 20.46
N TRP A 61 26.76 -4.40 19.14
CA TRP A 61 26.93 -3.18 18.31
C TRP A 61 25.71 -2.82 17.45
N THR A 62 24.49 -3.15 17.89
CA THR A 62 23.29 -2.60 17.25
C THR A 62 23.09 -1.17 17.75
N SER A 63 23.18 -0.19 16.85
CA SER A 63 22.88 1.21 17.19
C SER A 63 21.51 1.31 17.87
N PRO A 64 21.37 2.09 18.96
CA PRO A 64 20.09 2.25 19.66
C PRO A 64 19.04 3.00 18.83
N ILE A 65 19.48 3.71 17.79
CA ILE A 65 18.66 4.41 16.81
C ILE A 65 18.58 3.61 15.51
N THR A 66 17.51 3.82 14.77
CA THR A 66 17.33 3.27 13.43
C THR A 66 18.33 3.87 12.44
N GLU A 67 18.79 3.05 11.49
CA GLU A 67 19.79 3.46 10.49
C GLU A 67 19.18 3.61 9.08
N ASP A 68 17.90 3.30 8.93
CA ASP A 68 17.12 3.42 7.68
C ASP A 68 16.62 4.85 7.40
N GLY A 69 16.83 5.79 8.31
CA GLY A 69 16.34 7.17 8.22
C GLY A 69 14.90 7.37 8.74
N SER A 70 14.34 6.37 9.42
CA SER A 70 13.04 6.50 10.09
C SER A 70 13.11 7.44 11.30
N MET A 71 12.03 8.20 11.49
CA MET A 71 11.93 9.27 12.49
C MET A 71 10.80 8.97 13.47
N ASP A 72 10.94 9.45 14.70
CA ASP A 72 9.84 9.55 15.66
C ASP A 72 8.86 10.66 15.25
N ARG A 73 7.72 10.74 15.95
CA ARG A 73 6.70 11.77 15.70
C ARG A 73 7.22 13.22 15.86
N ARG A 74 8.31 13.43 16.61
CA ARG A 74 8.93 14.74 16.83
C ARG A 74 9.96 15.09 15.75
N GLY A 75 10.21 14.19 14.80
CA GLY A 75 11.19 14.39 13.74
C GLY A 75 12.62 14.13 14.20
N ASN A 76 12.83 13.41 15.30
CA ASN A 76 14.15 12.90 15.71
C ASN A 76 14.33 11.49 15.16
N PRO A 77 15.58 10.99 15.00
CA PRO A 77 15.82 9.59 14.64
C PRO A 77 15.07 8.63 15.56
N ALA A 78 14.42 7.62 14.99
CA ALA A 78 13.59 6.69 15.74
C ALA A 78 14.44 5.80 16.65
N VAL A 79 14.06 5.72 17.93
CA VAL A 79 14.73 4.82 18.89
C VAL A 79 14.14 3.42 18.77
N LYS A 80 14.98 2.43 18.45
CA LYS A 80 14.56 1.06 18.14
C LYS A 80 13.72 0.43 19.25
N THR A 81 14.04 0.70 20.52
CA THR A 81 13.37 0.10 21.68
C THR A 81 11.97 0.63 21.96
N THR A 82 11.67 1.87 21.58
CA THR A 82 10.42 2.55 21.95
C THR A 82 9.43 2.67 20.79
N THR A 83 9.91 2.70 19.54
CA THR A 83 9.06 2.92 18.35
C THR A 83 9.01 1.70 17.43
N GLY A 84 7.92 1.60 16.67
CA GLY A 84 7.68 0.61 15.62
C GLY A 84 7.52 -0.82 16.14
N ARG A 85 8.10 -1.77 15.41
CA ARG A 85 8.09 -3.20 15.66
C ARG A 85 6.68 -3.79 15.72
N TRP A 86 6.60 -5.02 16.22
CA TRP A 86 5.36 -5.77 16.32
C TRP A 86 4.25 -5.10 17.12
N ARG A 87 4.57 -4.25 18.12
CA ARG A 87 3.53 -3.50 18.87
C ARG A 87 2.73 -2.57 17.95
N SER A 88 3.43 -1.78 17.14
CA SER A 88 2.80 -0.93 16.12
C SER A 88 2.21 -1.75 14.99
N ALA A 89 2.93 -2.77 14.52
CA ALA A 89 2.50 -3.58 13.39
C ALA A 89 1.19 -4.36 13.67
N ILE A 90 1.00 -4.90 14.87
CA ILE A 90 -0.24 -5.61 15.24
C ILE A 90 -1.45 -4.67 15.19
N LEU A 91 -1.31 -3.41 15.65
CA LEU A 91 -2.38 -2.42 15.55
C LEU A 91 -2.71 -2.10 14.08
N LEU A 92 -1.70 -1.98 13.23
CA LEU A 92 -1.87 -1.74 11.79
C LEU A 92 -2.50 -2.95 11.08
N LEU A 93 -2.14 -4.18 11.46
CA LEU A 93 -2.74 -5.41 10.94
C LEU A 93 -4.21 -5.52 11.34
N ALA A 94 -4.55 -5.23 12.60
CA ALA A 94 -5.92 -5.21 13.09
C ALA A 94 -6.76 -4.13 12.39
N ASN A 95 -6.21 -2.92 12.26
CA ASN A 95 -6.79 -1.83 11.48
C ASN A 95 -7.08 -2.27 10.04
N TYR A 96 -6.10 -2.87 9.37
CA TYR A 96 -6.24 -3.32 7.99
C TYR A 96 -7.30 -4.42 7.82
N GLY A 97 -7.31 -5.43 8.70
CA GLY A 97 -8.31 -6.49 8.68
C GLY A 97 -9.73 -5.99 8.90
N LEU A 98 -9.94 -5.09 9.87
CA LEU A 98 -11.24 -4.49 10.16
C LEU A 98 -11.73 -3.56 9.03
N ALA A 99 -10.84 -2.70 8.50
CA ALA A 99 -11.16 -1.83 7.38
C ALA A 99 -11.55 -2.63 6.12
N THR A 100 -10.82 -3.73 5.88
CA THR A 100 -11.08 -4.69 4.80
C THR A 100 -12.43 -5.38 4.98
N CYS A 101 -12.72 -5.86 6.19
CA CYS A 101 -14.03 -6.43 6.53
C CYS A 101 -15.18 -5.47 6.21
N ALA A 102 -15.05 -4.20 6.60
CA ALA A 102 -16.06 -3.18 6.32
C ALA A 102 -16.21 -2.89 4.82
N PHE A 103 -15.12 -2.93 4.06
CA PHE A 103 -15.13 -2.59 2.64
C PHE A 103 -15.79 -3.68 1.81
N PHE A 104 -15.42 -4.94 2.07
CA PHE A 104 -16.04 -6.08 1.43
C PHE A 104 -17.51 -6.24 1.86
N GLY A 105 -17.88 -5.79 3.07
CA GLY A 105 -19.25 -5.87 3.57
C GLY A 105 -20.19 -5.09 2.67
N VAL A 106 -19.80 -3.85 2.35
CA VAL A 106 -20.54 -3.03 1.39
C VAL A 106 -20.38 -3.55 -0.05
N GLY A 107 -19.14 -3.83 -0.46
CA GLY A 107 -18.80 -4.05 -1.87
C GLY A 107 -19.41 -5.31 -2.49
N VAL A 108 -19.39 -6.44 -1.76
CA VAL A 108 -19.79 -7.75 -2.30
C VAL A 108 -21.28 -7.79 -2.60
N ASN A 109 -22.08 -7.22 -1.72
CA ASN A 109 -23.54 -7.23 -1.84
C ASN A 109 -24.12 -5.95 -2.44
N LEU A 110 -23.29 -5.00 -2.85
CA LEU A 110 -23.75 -3.75 -3.44
C LEU A 110 -24.63 -3.96 -4.68
N VAL A 111 -24.28 -4.94 -5.54
CA VAL A 111 -25.10 -5.29 -6.73
C VAL A 111 -26.48 -5.79 -6.31
N VAL A 112 -26.56 -6.58 -5.24
CA VAL A 112 -27.84 -7.08 -4.71
C VAL A 112 -28.65 -5.92 -4.13
N PHE A 113 -28.01 -5.01 -3.41
CA PHE A 113 -28.64 -3.81 -2.87
C PHE A 113 -29.21 -2.91 -3.98
N LEU A 114 -28.44 -2.63 -5.04
CA LEU A 114 -28.88 -1.84 -6.19
C LEU A 114 -30.12 -2.42 -6.88
N ARG A 115 -30.20 -3.75 -6.98
CA ARG A 115 -31.36 -4.41 -7.59
C ARG A 115 -32.56 -4.50 -6.66
N ARG A 116 -32.36 -4.92 -5.41
CA ARG A 116 -33.45 -5.20 -4.46
C ARG A 116 -34.02 -3.95 -3.80
N VAL A 117 -33.19 -2.91 -3.59
CA VAL A 117 -33.58 -1.68 -2.87
C VAL A 117 -33.70 -0.49 -3.81
N LEU A 118 -32.77 -0.31 -4.77
CA LEU A 118 -32.86 0.79 -5.74
C LEU A 118 -33.65 0.42 -7.02
N HIS A 119 -34.08 -0.84 -7.14
CA HIS A 119 -34.85 -1.36 -8.29
C HIS A 119 -34.14 -1.19 -9.65
N GLN A 120 -32.80 -1.22 -9.67
CA GLN A 120 -32.04 -1.16 -10.91
C GLN A 120 -32.10 -2.46 -11.69
N GLY A 121 -32.02 -2.36 -13.02
CA GLY A 121 -31.85 -3.53 -13.90
C GLY A 121 -30.49 -4.20 -13.69
N ASN A 122 -30.39 -5.49 -14.01
CA ASN A 122 -29.13 -6.26 -13.84
C ASN A 122 -27.94 -5.60 -14.55
N ALA A 123 -28.12 -5.14 -15.79
CA ALA A 123 -27.06 -4.49 -16.57
C ALA A 123 -26.64 -3.14 -15.97
N GLU A 124 -27.60 -2.35 -15.49
CA GLU A 124 -27.34 -1.05 -14.87
C GLU A 124 -26.60 -1.21 -13.54
N ALA A 125 -27.06 -2.13 -12.69
CA ALA A 125 -26.40 -2.44 -11.42
C ALA A 125 -24.97 -2.94 -11.64
N ALA A 126 -24.74 -3.80 -12.63
CA ALA A 126 -23.41 -4.29 -13.01
C ALA A 126 -22.49 -3.16 -13.53
N ASN A 127 -23.02 -2.20 -14.28
CA ASN A 127 -22.26 -1.05 -14.72
C ASN A 127 -21.89 -0.13 -13.54
N ASN A 128 -22.82 0.09 -12.61
CA ASN A 128 -22.59 0.93 -11.44
C ASN A 128 -21.55 0.34 -10.48
N ILE A 129 -21.55 -0.98 -10.27
CA ILE A 129 -20.48 -1.63 -9.48
C ILE A 129 -19.12 -1.51 -10.18
N SER A 130 -19.05 -1.70 -11.50
CA SER A 130 -17.80 -1.56 -12.26
C SER A 130 -17.25 -0.14 -12.19
N LYS A 131 -18.11 0.87 -12.29
CA LYS A 131 -17.73 2.28 -12.09
C LYS A 131 -17.20 2.53 -10.69
N TRP A 132 -17.88 2.01 -9.67
CA TRP A 132 -17.46 2.14 -8.27
C TRP A 132 -16.10 1.49 -8.04
N THR A 133 -15.91 0.24 -8.46
CA THR A 133 -14.62 -0.48 -8.37
C THR A 133 -13.52 0.24 -9.14
N GLY A 134 -13.77 0.70 -10.37
CA GLY A 134 -12.80 1.48 -11.14
C GLY A 134 -12.39 2.78 -10.42
N THR A 135 -13.35 3.43 -9.75
CA THR A 135 -13.12 4.64 -8.97
C THR A 135 -12.23 4.37 -7.74
N VAL A 136 -12.41 3.23 -7.05
CA VAL A 136 -11.53 2.80 -5.95
C VAL A 136 -10.07 2.74 -6.42
N TYR A 137 -9.81 2.08 -7.56
CA TYR A 137 -8.46 1.92 -8.09
C TYR A 137 -7.82 3.25 -8.55
N ILE A 138 -8.60 4.13 -9.18
CA ILE A 138 -8.12 5.48 -9.53
C ILE A 138 -7.73 6.24 -8.27
N PHE A 139 -8.53 6.16 -7.21
CA PHE A 139 -8.21 6.81 -5.95
C PHE A 139 -7.05 6.17 -5.20
N SER A 140 -6.75 4.89 -5.41
CA SER A 140 -5.50 4.29 -4.93
C SER A 140 -4.26 4.92 -5.55
N LEU A 141 -4.27 5.19 -6.85
CA LEU A 141 -3.16 5.91 -7.49
C LEU A 141 -3.00 7.32 -6.91
N ILE A 142 -4.11 8.02 -6.70
CA ILE A 142 -4.11 9.38 -6.11
C ILE A 142 -3.61 9.34 -4.65
N GLY A 143 -4.07 8.39 -3.84
CA GLY A 143 -3.66 8.26 -2.45
C GLY A 143 -2.18 7.94 -2.30
N ALA A 144 -1.67 7.00 -3.11
CA ALA A 144 -0.25 6.69 -3.15
C ALA A 144 0.58 7.95 -3.49
N PHE A 145 0.19 8.67 -4.54
CA PHE A 145 0.85 9.91 -4.94
C PHE A 145 0.84 10.98 -3.85
N LEU A 146 -0.29 11.20 -3.17
CA LEU A 146 -0.41 12.16 -2.07
C LEU A 146 0.46 11.76 -0.86
N SER A 147 0.51 10.47 -0.56
CA SER A 147 1.31 9.92 0.56
C SER A 147 2.81 10.12 0.37
N ASP A 148 3.32 9.89 -0.84
CA ASP A 148 4.75 9.97 -1.10
C ASP A 148 5.21 11.40 -1.37
N SER A 149 4.34 12.25 -1.93
CA SER A 149 4.73 13.58 -2.43
C SER A 149 4.49 14.73 -1.45
N TYR A 150 3.38 14.73 -0.70
CA TYR A 150 2.90 15.92 0.01
C TYR A 150 2.65 15.69 1.49
N TRP A 151 1.76 14.75 1.83
CA TRP A 151 1.23 14.63 3.20
C TRP A 151 2.03 13.67 4.08
N GLY A 152 2.72 12.70 3.48
CA GLY A 152 3.33 11.59 4.21
C GLY A 152 2.32 10.47 4.47
N ARG A 153 2.86 9.25 4.62
CA ARG A 153 2.08 8.01 4.70
C ARG A 153 1.07 7.99 5.86
N TYR A 154 1.48 8.46 7.04
CA TYR A 154 0.60 8.52 8.22
C TYR A 154 -0.60 9.45 8.02
N VAL A 155 -0.36 10.70 7.58
CA VAL A 155 -1.41 11.71 7.42
C VAL A 155 -2.39 11.29 6.34
N THR A 156 -1.89 10.75 5.22
CA THR A 156 -2.73 10.17 4.18
C THR A 156 -3.61 9.06 4.74
N CYS A 157 -3.05 8.08 5.46
CA CYS A 157 -3.84 7.01 6.07
C CYS A 157 -4.94 7.55 6.99
N ALA A 158 -4.63 8.54 7.84
CA ALA A 158 -5.59 9.11 8.78
C ALA A 158 -6.75 9.83 8.07
N ILE A 159 -6.45 10.73 7.13
CA ILE A 159 -7.45 11.52 6.41
C ILE A 159 -8.38 10.60 5.61
N PHE A 160 -7.80 9.68 4.84
CA PHE A 160 -8.58 8.78 3.99
C PHE A 160 -9.45 7.82 4.81
N GLN A 161 -8.98 7.34 5.97
CA GLN A 161 -9.82 6.55 6.88
C GLN A 161 -10.96 7.36 7.50
N ILE A 162 -10.75 8.62 7.87
CA ILE A 162 -11.84 9.49 8.36
C ILE A 162 -12.91 9.67 7.28
N VAL A 163 -12.50 9.91 6.03
CA VAL A 163 -13.42 10.02 4.90
C VAL A 163 -14.16 8.70 4.66
N TYR A 164 -13.46 7.57 4.75
CA TYR A 164 -14.04 6.24 4.61
C TYR A 164 -15.13 5.97 5.66
N VAL A 165 -14.84 6.21 6.95
CA VAL A 165 -15.79 6.03 8.05
C VAL A 165 -17.00 6.96 7.87
N THR A 166 -16.77 8.21 7.49
CA THR A 166 -17.86 9.17 7.24
C THR A 166 -18.77 8.69 6.10
N GLY A 167 -18.19 8.17 5.02
CA GLY A 167 -18.96 7.56 3.92
C GLY A 167 -19.83 6.39 4.40
N LEU A 168 -19.30 5.49 5.23
CA LEU A 168 -20.05 4.37 5.81
C LEU A 168 -21.19 4.84 6.74
N VAL A 169 -20.97 5.89 7.52
CA VAL A 169 -22.01 6.48 8.39
C VAL A 169 -23.12 7.10 7.54
N ILE A 170 -22.79 7.88 6.51
CA ILE A 170 -23.80 8.45 5.60
C ILE A 170 -24.58 7.34 4.90
N LEU A 171 -23.91 6.28 4.43
CA LEU A 171 -24.57 5.12 3.80
C LEU A 171 -25.54 4.44 4.77
N SER A 172 -25.13 4.25 6.03
CA SER A 172 -25.95 3.61 7.08
C SER A 172 -27.19 4.45 7.41
N LEU A 173 -27.01 5.77 7.55
CA LEU A 173 -28.10 6.71 7.81
C LEU A 173 -29.07 6.80 6.62
N ALA A 174 -28.56 6.94 5.40
CA ALA A 174 -29.38 6.99 4.20
C ALA A 174 -30.20 5.69 4.06
N SER A 175 -29.56 4.54 4.28
CA SER A 175 -30.23 3.24 4.18
C SER A 175 -31.36 3.10 5.21
N TRP A 176 -31.12 3.52 6.46
CA TRP A 176 -32.12 3.49 7.52
C TRP A 176 -33.30 4.41 7.21
N PHE A 177 -33.04 5.69 6.94
CA PHE A 177 -34.10 6.70 6.90
C PHE A 177 -34.80 6.82 5.54
N LEU A 178 -34.11 6.53 4.44
CA LEU A 178 -34.53 6.98 3.11
C LEU A 178 -34.64 5.88 2.04
N LEU A 179 -33.94 4.75 2.20
CA LEU A 179 -33.94 3.67 1.19
C LEU A 179 -34.71 2.42 1.64
N VAL A 180 -34.50 1.92 2.86
CA VAL A 180 -35.09 0.64 3.30
C VAL A 180 -36.47 0.90 3.95
N LYS A 181 -37.47 1.18 3.10
CA LYS A 181 -38.87 1.39 3.49
C LYS A 181 -39.81 0.44 2.74
N PRO A 182 -40.76 -0.24 3.42
CA PRO A 182 -40.96 -0.33 4.88
C PRO A 182 -39.81 -1.09 5.58
N SER A 183 -39.67 -0.91 6.90
CA SER A 183 -38.56 -1.48 7.68
C SER A 183 -38.43 -2.99 7.48
N GLY A 184 -37.25 -3.45 7.01
CA GLY A 184 -36.99 -4.87 6.73
C GLY A 184 -37.30 -5.33 5.31
N CYS A 185 -37.61 -4.41 4.38
CA CYS A 185 -37.68 -4.71 2.95
C CYS A 185 -36.29 -4.97 2.34
N GLY A 186 -36.25 -5.50 1.11
CA GLY A 186 -34.99 -5.77 0.39
C GLY A 186 -34.44 -7.18 0.60
N GLY A 187 -35.23 -8.07 1.22
CA GLY A 187 -35.02 -9.51 1.20
C GLY A 187 -35.69 -10.17 -0.02
N VAL A 188 -35.56 -11.50 -0.15
CA VAL A 188 -36.12 -12.25 -1.31
C VAL A 188 -37.65 -12.16 -1.40
N LYS A 189 -38.35 -12.02 -0.26
CA LYS A 189 -39.82 -12.06 -0.18
C LYS A 189 -40.47 -10.67 -0.01
N ALA A 190 -39.72 -9.65 0.40
CA ALA A 190 -40.25 -8.33 0.75
C ALA A 190 -39.62 -7.26 -0.16
N HIS A 191 -40.44 -6.71 -1.06
CA HIS A 191 -40.01 -5.65 -1.97
C HIS A 191 -40.01 -4.30 -1.24
N CYS A 192 -39.04 -3.45 -1.55
CA CYS A 192 -39.02 -2.08 -1.02
C CYS A 192 -39.94 -1.17 -1.85
N ASP A 193 -40.34 -0.05 -1.26
CA ASP A 193 -40.98 1.02 -2.01
C ASP A 193 -39.98 1.69 -2.96
N LYS A 194 -40.49 2.43 -3.94
CA LYS A 194 -39.64 3.18 -4.88
C LYS A 194 -38.70 4.10 -4.09
N PRO A 195 -37.38 4.10 -4.37
CA PRO A 195 -36.42 4.86 -3.60
C PRO A 195 -36.68 6.37 -3.75
N SER A 196 -36.54 7.10 -2.64
CA SER A 196 -36.62 8.56 -2.65
C SER A 196 -35.42 9.16 -3.38
N ALA A 197 -35.64 10.22 -4.18
CA ALA A 197 -34.56 10.94 -4.86
C ALA A 197 -33.40 11.35 -3.93
N PRO A 198 -33.63 11.97 -2.74
CA PRO A 198 -32.54 12.29 -1.81
C PRO A 198 -31.83 11.04 -1.28
N GLY A 199 -32.54 9.93 -1.07
CA GLY A 199 -31.94 8.65 -0.68
C GLY A 199 -30.95 8.15 -1.73
N VAL A 200 -31.34 8.14 -3.01
CA VAL A 200 -30.46 7.74 -4.11
C VAL A 200 -29.23 8.63 -4.21
N THR A 201 -29.38 9.95 -4.08
CA THR A 201 -28.25 10.89 -4.10
C THR A 201 -27.28 10.64 -2.95
N LEU A 202 -27.77 10.47 -1.72
CA LEU A 202 -26.94 10.19 -0.56
C LEU A 202 -26.26 8.81 -0.66
N PHE A 203 -26.92 7.83 -1.24
CA PHE A 203 -26.34 6.53 -1.53
C PHE A 203 -25.14 6.64 -2.49
N TYR A 204 -25.29 7.34 -3.62
CA TYR A 204 -24.16 7.52 -4.53
C TYR A 204 -23.05 8.37 -3.92
N LEU A 205 -23.39 9.45 -3.22
CA LEU A 205 -22.41 10.28 -2.53
C LEU A 205 -21.58 9.46 -1.52
N SER A 206 -22.25 8.68 -0.68
CA SER A 206 -21.62 7.85 0.35
C SER A 206 -20.78 6.72 -0.25
N THR A 207 -21.26 6.02 -1.28
CA THR A 207 -20.50 4.95 -1.94
C THR A 207 -19.25 5.47 -2.64
N TYR A 208 -19.30 6.63 -3.30
CA TYR A 208 -18.10 7.27 -3.87
C TYR A 208 -17.16 7.83 -2.80
N MET A 209 -17.68 8.31 -1.67
CA MET A 209 -16.87 8.70 -0.52
C MET A 209 -16.13 7.51 0.10
N ILE A 210 -16.80 6.35 0.18
CA ILE A 210 -16.20 5.07 0.57
C ILE A 210 -15.10 4.66 -0.42
N ALA A 211 -15.36 4.79 -1.72
CA ALA A 211 -14.37 4.46 -2.74
C ALA A 211 -13.12 5.34 -2.65
N PHE A 212 -13.33 6.65 -2.44
CA PHE A 212 -12.24 7.61 -2.21
C PHE A 212 -11.45 7.27 -0.96
N GLY A 213 -12.15 7.09 0.17
CA GLY A 213 -11.55 6.76 1.46
C GLY A 213 -10.73 5.47 1.43
N ASN A 214 -11.35 4.34 1.06
CA ASN A 214 -10.66 3.06 1.04
C ASN A 214 -9.55 3.02 -0.03
N GLY A 215 -9.84 3.55 -1.23
CA GLY A 215 -8.90 3.61 -2.33
C GLY A 215 -7.60 4.31 -1.94
N GLY A 216 -7.68 5.53 -1.38
CA GLY A 216 -6.48 6.29 -1.04
C GLY A 216 -5.72 5.82 0.21
N TYR A 217 -6.43 5.16 1.14
CA TYR A 217 -5.84 4.57 2.34
C TYR A 217 -4.99 3.31 2.05
N GLN A 218 -5.49 2.43 1.18
CA GLN A 218 -4.96 1.07 1.00
C GLN A 218 -3.48 0.97 0.58
N PRO A 219 -2.95 1.74 -0.40
CA PRO A 219 -1.54 1.64 -0.77
C PRO A 219 -0.63 2.23 0.32
N SER A 220 -1.11 3.26 1.02
CA SER A 220 -0.36 3.98 2.05
C SER A 220 -0.19 3.16 3.33
N ILE A 221 -1.19 2.35 3.70
CA ILE A 221 -1.12 1.54 4.93
C ILE A 221 -0.14 0.38 4.81
N ALA A 222 -0.01 -0.21 3.62
CA ALA A 222 0.93 -1.31 3.38
C ALA A 222 2.38 -0.83 3.54
N THR A 223 2.72 0.30 2.92
CA THR A 223 4.05 0.91 3.03
C THR A 223 4.30 1.41 4.45
N PHE A 224 3.33 2.10 5.07
CA PHE A 224 3.43 2.56 6.45
C PHE A 224 3.61 1.42 7.48
N GLY A 225 2.97 0.28 7.26
CA GLY A 225 3.17 -0.90 8.08
C GLY A 225 4.56 -1.49 7.97
N SER A 226 5.11 -1.53 6.75
CA SER A 226 6.48 -1.98 6.51
C SER A 226 7.53 -1.04 7.12
N ASP A 227 7.23 0.26 7.20
CA ASP A 227 8.08 1.30 7.80
C ASP A 227 8.28 1.13 9.31
N GLN A 228 7.50 0.24 9.95
CA GLN A 228 7.65 -0.03 11.38
C GLN A 228 8.85 -0.92 11.70
N PHE A 229 9.54 -1.45 10.68
CA PHE A 229 10.68 -2.35 10.83
C PHE A 229 11.91 -1.81 10.10
N ASP A 230 13.03 -1.70 10.82
CA ASP A 230 14.31 -1.25 10.28
C ASP A 230 14.93 -2.37 9.42
N GLU A 231 15.24 -2.07 8.16
CA GLU A 231 15.82 -3.05 7.22
C GLU A 231 17.32 -3.29 7.46
N THR A 232 18.00 -2.36 8.13
CA THR A 232 19.43 -2.48 8.46
C THR A 232 19.69 -3.47 9.61
N ASP A 233 18.69 -3.68 10.48
CA ASP A 233 18.75 -4.66 11.56
C ASP A 233 18.30 -6.04 11.02
N PRO A 234 19.17 -7.07 11.02
CA PRO A 234 18.83 -8.40 10.52
C PRO A 234 17.59 -9.03 11.17
N LYS A 235 17.29 -8.69 12.43
CA LYS A 235 16.11 -9.20 13.15
C LYS A 235 14.83 -8.49 12.69
N GLU A 236 14.88 -7.17 12.51
CA GLU A 236 13.74 -6.39 12.05
C GLU A 236 13.49 -6.61 10.54
N ALA A 237 14.54 -6.80 9.72
CA ALA A 237 14.42 -7.16 8.31
C ALA A 237 13.63 -8.46 8.09
N ARG A 238 13.92 -9.51 8.87
CA ARG A 238 13.12 -10.76 8.84
C ARG A 238 11.68 -10.52 9.29
N SER A 239 11.48 -9.66 10.28
CA SER A 239 10.14 -9.30 10.77
C SER A 239 9.34 -8.51 9.74
N LYS A 240 9.98 -7.65 8.94
CA LYS A 240 9.37 -6.91 7.83
C LYS A 240 8.82 -7.86 6.75
N VAL A 241 9.57 -8.89 6.40
CA VAL A 241 9.10 -9.93 5.47
C VAL A 241 7.90 -10.68 6.05
N ALA A 242 7.99 -11.10 7.31
CA ALA A 242 6.87 -11.76 8.00
C ALA A 242 5.62 -10.86 8.09
N PHE A 243 5.81 -9.56 8.30
CA PHE A 243 4.71 -8.58 8.34
C PHE A 243 3.87 -8.63 7.06
N PHE A 244 4.48 -8.72 5.88
CA PHE A 244 3.71 -8.85 4.64
C PHE A 244 2.87 -10.13 4.62
N SER A 245 3.39 -11.27 5.09
CA SER A 245 2.59 -12.49 5.23
C SER A 245 1.39 -12.30 6.14
N TYR A 246 1.56 -11.65 7.30
CA TYR A 246 0.45 -11.33 8.20
C TYR A 246 -0.51 -10.28 7.62
N PHE A 247 -0.01 -9.36 6.80
CA PHE A 247 -0.84 -8.36 6.11
C PHE A 247 -1.79 -9.02 5.11
N TYR A 248 -1.30 -10.00 4.36
CA TYR A 248 -2.15 -10.84 3.51
C TYR A 248 -3.12 -11.71 4.32
N LEU A 249 -2.67 -12.26 5.45
CA LEU A 249 -3.56 -13.01 6.35
C LEU A 249 -4.71 -12.11 6.85
N ALA A 250 -4.41 -10.89 7.29
CA ALA A 250 -5.40 -9.93 7.76
C ALA A 250 -6.42 -9.56 6.67
N LEU A 251 -5.97 -9.37 5.43
CA LEU A 251 -6.87 -9.17 4.27
C LEU A 251 -7.83 -10.35 4.10
N ASN A 252 -7.30 -11.57 4.08
CA ASN A 252 -8.09 -12.77 3.84
C ASN A 252 -9.08 -13.04 4.97
N VAL A 253 -8.67 -12.86 6.23
CA VAL A 253 -9.54 -13.01 7.40
C VAL A 253 -10.66 -11.97 7.38
N GLY A 254 -10.34 -10.70 7.09
CA GLY A 254 -11.35 -9.64 6.97
C GLY A 254 -12.35 -9.92 5.85
N SER A 255 -11.86 -10.32 4.67
CA SER A 255 -12.70 -10.71 3.52
C SER A 255 -13.57 -11.93 3.84
N LEU A 256 -13.03 -12.95 4.51
CA LEU A 256 -13.77 -14.15 4.89
C LEU A 256 -14.93 -13.83 5.84
N PHE A 257 -14.67 -13.04 6.89
CA PHE A 257 -15.71 -12.64 7.84
C PHE A 257 -16.81 -11.82 7.17
N SER A 258 -16.42 -10.90 6.28
CA SER A 258 -17.36 -10.13 5.49
C SER A 258 -18.24 -11.01 4.59
N ASN A 259 -17.63 -11.87 3.78
CA ASN A 259 -18.33 -12.72 2.81
C ASN A 259 -19.24 -13.78 3.44
N THR A 260 -19.08 -14.05 4.74
CA THR A 260 -19.88 -15.03 5.47
C THR A 260 -20.90 -14.34 6.37
N VAL A 261 -20.43 -13.58 7.36
CA VAL A 261 -21.29 -13.00 8.40
C VAL A 261 -22.08 -11.82 7.84
N LEU A 262 -21.41 -10.81 7.27
CA LEU A 262 -22.09 -9.60 6.79
C LEU A 262 -23.03 -9.93 5.63
N VAL A 263 -22.56 -10.73 4.67
CA VAL A 263 -23.37 -11.17 3.53
C VAL A 263 -24.62 -11.91 4.00
N TYR A 264 -24.52 -12.77 5.01
CA TYR A 264 -25.68 -13.47 5.57
C TYR A 264 -26.74 -12.50 6.15
N TYR A 265 -26.33 -11.47 6.89
CA TYR A 265 -27.25 -10.46 7.41
C TYR A 265 -27.93 -9.68 6.29
N GLU A 266 -27.16 -9.26 5.30
CA GLU A 266 -27.61 -8.46 4.17
C GLU A 266 -28.57 -9.22 3.26
N ASP A 267 -28.26 -10.47 2.91
CA ASP A 267 -29.14 -11.32 2.10
C ASP A 267 -30.45 -11.68 2.81
N SER A 268 -30.42 -11.72 4.15
CA SER A 268 -31.61 -11.87 4.98
C SER A 268 -32.49 -10.60 5.03
N GLY A 269 -32.11 -9.53 4.31
CA GLY A 269 -32.82 -8.25 4.26
C GLY A 269 -32.46 -7.28 5.40
N ARG A 270 -31.45 -7.60 6.23
CA ARG A 270 -31.03 -6.76 7.37
C ARG A 270 -29.91 -5.79 6.96
N TRP A 271 -30.09 -5.11 5.84
CA TRP A 271 -29.14 -4.17 5.23
C TRP A 271 -28.64 -3.09 6.19
N VAL A 272 -29.57 -2.49 6.95
CA VAL A 272 -29.24 -1.43 7.93
C VAL A 272 -28.24 -1.94 8.97
N MET A 273 -28.42 -3.16 9.48
CA MET A 273 -27.50 -3.76 10.44
C MET A 273 -26.14 -4.07 9.80
N GLY A 274 -26.11 -4.58 8.57
CA GLY A 274 -24.87 -4.86 7.83
C GLY A 274 -24.01 -3.61 7.64
N PHE A 275 -24.64 -2.49 7.23
CA PHE A 275 -23.93 -1.23 7.05
C PHE A 275 -23.47 -0.61 8.38
N TRP A 276 -24.27 -0.69 9.45
CA TRP A 276 -23.82 -0.23 10.77
C TRP A 276 -22.67 -1.07 11.35
N VAL A 277 -22.70 -2.39 11.15
CA VAL A 277 -21.58 -3.26 11.55
C VAL A 277 -20.33 -2.91 10.77
N SER A 278 -20.45 -2.64 9.46
CA SER A 278 -19.34 -2.16 8.63
C SER A 278 -18.80 -0.81 9.12
N ALA A 279 -19.68 0.15 9.42
CA ALA A 279 -19.30 1.45 9.95
C ALA A 279 -18.59 1.33 11.31
N ALA A 280 -19.10 0.48 12.21
CA ALA A 280 -18.49 0.23 13.51
C ALA A 280 -17.11 -0.43 13.39
N ALA A 281 -16.97 -1.42 12.49
CA ALA A 281 -15.69 -2.07 12.22
C ALA A 281 -14.65 -1.07 11.68
N ALA A 282 -15.02 -0.23 10.71
CA ALA A 282 -14.13 0.81 10.18
C ALA A 282 -13.79 1.89 11.22
N ALA A 283 -14.75 2.29 12.07
CA ALA A 283 -14.50 3.23 13.16
C ALA A 283 -13.53 2.65 14.20
N LEU A 284 -13.72 1.38 14.58
CA LEU A 284 -12.79 0.67 15.45
C LEU A 284 -11.40 0.56 14.82
N ALA A 285 -11.33 0.27 13.52
CA ALA A 285 -10.08 0.28 12.77
C ALA A 285 -9.37 1.64 12.92
N LEU A 286 -10.06 2.75 12.65
CA LEU A 286 -9.51 4.10 12.77
C LEU A 286 -9.03 4.40 14.20
N VAL A 287 -9.78 4.00 15.22
CA VAL A 287 -9.37 4.16 16.62
C VAL A 287 -8.08 3.40 16.90
N LEU A 288 -7.97 2.13 16.49
CA LEU A 288 -6.76 1.33 16.68
C LEU A 288 -5.54 1.94 15.98
N PHE A 289 -5.73 2.49 14.78
CA PHE A 289 -4.70 3.22 14.06
C PHE A 289 -4.25 4.46 14.84
N LEU A 290 -5.19 5.29 15.31
CA LEU A 290 -4.86 6.51 16.04
C LEU A 290 -4.23 6.22 17.43
N LEU A 291 -4.60 5.12 18.09
CA LEU A 291 -4.00 4.70 19.35
C LEU A 291 -2.51 4.34 19.23
N GLY A 292 -2.09 3.84 18.05
CA GLY A 292 -0.68 3.51 17.81
C GLY A 292 0.21 4.72 17.49
N THR A 293 -0.37 5.90 17.26
CA THR A 293 0.35 7.11 16.83
C THR A 293 1.60 7.47 17.66
N PRO A 294 1.62 7.43 19.01
CA PRO A 294 2.83 7.79 19.76
C PRO A 294 4.02 6.86 19.50
N ASN A 295 3.77 5.64 18.98
CA ASN A 295 4.77 4.60 18.81
C ASN A 295 5.13 4.37 17.35
N TYR A 296 4.51 5.05 16.39
CA TYR A 296 4.83 4.84 14.98
C TYR A 296 6.17 5.44 14.57
N ARG A 297 6.81 4.76 13.63
CA ARG A 297 7.96 5.28 12.87
C ARG A 297 7.45 5.96 11.60
N HIS A 298 8.08 7.07 11.25
CA HIS A 298 7.69 7.93 10.14
C HIS A 298 8.86 8.18 9.19
N PHE A 299 8.58 8.23 7.89
CA PHE A 299 9.53 8.69 6.89
C PHE A 299 9.14 10.07 6.38
N LYS A 300 10.14 10.89 6.04
CA LYS A 300 9.89 12.17 5.37
C LYS A 300 9.37 11.89 3.95
N PRO A 301 8.33 12.61 3.48
CA PRO A 301 7.88 12.50 2.09
C PRO A 301 9.03 12.76 1.13
N SER A 302 9.21 11.91 0.11
CA SER A 302 10.36 11.95 -0.79
C SER A 302 10.28 13.06 -1.87
N GLY A 303 9.33 13.98 -1.76
CA GLY A 303 9.00 14.92 -2.84
C GLY A 303 8.32 14.22 -4.02
N ASN A 304 8.02 14.96 -5.08
CA ASN A 304 7.13 14.50 -6.14
C ASN A 304 7.80 13.45 -7.07
N PRO A 305 7.43 12.15 -7.03
CA PRO A 305 8.03 11.11 -7.84
C PRO A 305 7.65 11.24 -9.32
N LEU A 306 6.46 11.76 -9.64
CA LEU A 306 6.06 12.03 -11.03
C LEU A 306 6.95 13.09 -11.68
N THR A 307 7.38 14.11 -10.92
CA THR A 307 8.35 15.08 -11.46
C THR A 307 9.69 14.44 -11.76
N ARG A 308 10.15 13.47 -10.95
CA ARG A 308 11.40 12.74 -11.23
C ARG A 308 11.26 11.89 -12.49
N VAL A 309 10.16 11.15 -12.63
CA VAL A 309 9.87 10.36 -13.83
C VAL A 309 9.76 11.25 -15.07
N ALA A 310 9.02 12.35 -14.98
CA ALA A 310 8.89 13.31 -16.08
C ALA A 310 10.23 13.95 -16.45
N GLN A 311 11.09 14.27 -15.47
CA GLN A 311 12.44 14.77 -15.72
C GLN A 311 13.28 13.78 -16.51
N VAL A 312 13.18 12.47 -16.20
CA VAL A 312 13.89 11.42 -16.94
C VAL A 312 13.39 11.33 -18.38
N PHE A 313 12.07 11.30 -18.60
CA PHE A 313 11.51 11.30 -19.96
C PHE A 313 11.91 12.55 -20.75
N VAL A 314 11.73 13.74 -20.16
CA VAL A 314 12.12 15.01 -20.79
C VAL A 314 13.61 15.03 -21.09
N ALA A 315 14.46 14.57 -20.18
CA ALA A 315 15.91 14.51 -20.40
C ALA A 315 16.29 13.49 -21.48
N ALA A 316 15.64 12.33 -21.54
CA ALA A 316 15.86 11.32 -22.58
C ALA A 316 15.43 11.82 -23.96
N PHE A 317 14.27 12.48 -24.07
CA PHE A 317 13.80 13.10 -25.32
C PHE A 317 14.71 14.26 -25.75
N ARG A 318 15.15 15.12 -24.83
CA ARG A 318 16.08 16.21 -25.16
C ARG A 318 17.46 15.71 -25.60
N LYS A 319 17.88 14.55 -25.11
CA LYS A 319 19.15 13.88 -25.45
C LYS A 319 18.94 12.73 -26.44
N TRP A 320 17.87 12.77 -27.24
CA TRP A 320 17.53 11.68 -28.15
C TRP A 320 18.65 11.36 -29.16
N HIS A 321 19.45 12.36 -29.54
CA HIS A 321 20.58 12.22 -30.46
C HIS A 321 21.94 12.03 -29.76
N ALA A 322 21.98 11.96 -28.43
CA ALA A 322 23.22 11.73 -27.70
C ALA A 322 23.61 10.24 -27.76
N GLU A 323 24.88 9.96 -28.06
CA GLU A 323 25.44 8.63 -27.94
C GLU A 323 25.56 8.24 -26.47
N VAL A 324 25.05 7.06 -26.11
CA VAL A 324 25.10 6.53 -24.75
C VAL A 324 26.44 5.83 -24.56
N PRO A 325 27.32 6.29 -23.63
CA PRO A 325 28.54 5.58 -23.27
C PRO A 325 28.21 4.19 -22.73
N ARG A 326 29.01 3.17 -23.06
CA ARG A 326 28.82 1.80 -22.54
C ARG A 326 29.38 1.70 -21.11
N GLY A 327 28.60 1.15 -20.17
CA GLY A 327 29.04 0.75 -18.83
C GLY A 327 28.86 1.79 -17.72
N GLU A 328 29.69 1.73 -16.67
CA GLU A 328 29.67 2.53 -15.42
C GLU A 328 29.87 4.05 -15.59
N LEU A 329 29.81 4.58 -16.82
CA LEU A 329 30.05 5.99 -17.15
C LEU A 329 28.76 6.84 -17.21
N LEU A 330 27.61 6.28 -16.81
CA LEU A 330 26.37 7.03 -16.67
C LEU A 330 26.44 7.93 -15.44
N HIS A 331 25.99 9.18 -15.59
CA HIS A 331 26.04 10.14 -14.48
C HIS A 331 25.03 9.76 -13.42
N GLU A 332 25.54 9.16 -12.35
CA GLU A 332 24.86 9.11 -11.07
C GLU A 332 25.02 10.47 -10.38
N VAL A 333 23.95 10.94 -9.74
CA VAL A 333 24.06 12.07 -8.84
C VAL A 333 24.91 11.62 -7.64
N GLU A 334 26.17 12.02 -7.63
CA GLU A 334 27.08 11.81 -6.51
C GLU A 334 26.78 12.89 -5.47
N GLY A 335 26.19 12.50 -4.34
CA GLY A 335 25.95 13.38 -3.20
C GLY A 335 24.64 13.11 -2.46
N GLU A 336 24.69 13.32 -1.15
CA GLU A 336 23.56 13.34 -0.22
C GLU A 336 22.56 14.45 -0.58
N ASP A 337 21.75 14.25 -1.63
CA ASP A 337 20.53 15.03 -1.74
C ASP A 337 19.65 14.63 -0.53
N PRO A 338 19.23 15.57 0.33
CA PRO A 338 18.37 15.25 1.48
C PRO A 338 17.01 14.67 1.06
N LYS A 339 16.68 14.73 -0.24
CA LYS A 339 15.51 14.11 -0.87
C LYS A 339 15.74 12.67 -1.34
N ILE A 340 16.98 12.18 -1.31
CA ILE A 340 17.43 10.86 -1.79
C ILE A 340 18.03 10.02 -0.64
N SER A 341 18.39 10.65 0.49
CA SER A 341 18.78 9.96 1.72
C SER A 341 17.75 8.88 2.11
N GLY A 342 18.17 7.61 2.08
CA GLY A 342 17.35 6.44 2.41
C GLY A 342 16.86 5.59 1.22
N ILE A 343 17.01 6.06 -0.03
CA ILE A 343 16.65 5.24 -1.22
C ILE A 343 17.87 4.40 -1.63
N ARG A 344 17.76 3.08 -1.47
CA ARG A 344 18.78 2.13 -1.92
C ARG A 344 18.95 2.24 -3.44
N LYS A 345 20.18 2.48 -3.89
CA LYS A 345 20.51 2.56 -5.33
C LYS A 345 20.15 1.23 -6.00
N ILE A 346 19.39 1.29 -7.09
CA ILE A 346 19.02 0.12 -7.90
C ILE A 346 20.16 -0.10 -8.89
N LEU A 347 20.62 -1.35 -9.04
CA LEU A 347 21.62 -1.71 -10.04
C LEU A 347 21.08 -1.42 -11.45
N HIS A 348 21.96 -0.91 -12.31
CA HIS A 348 21.62 -0.60 -13.69
C HIS A 348 21.09 -1.85 -14.43
N SER A 349 19.99 -1.70 -15.15
CA SER A 349 19.37 -2.75 -15.98
C SER A 349 19.36 -2.31 -17.44
N ASP A 350 19.78 -3.21 -18.33
CA ASP A 350 19.84 -2.97 -19.78
C ASP A 350 18.46 -2.96 -20.47
N GLU A 351 17.38 -3.27 -19.75
CA GLU A 351 16.02 -3.42 -20.32
C GLU A 351 15.45 -2.10 -20.89
N LEU A 352 15.89 -0.95 -20.37
CA LEU A 352 15.38 0.38 -20.77
C LEU A 352 16.49 1.30 -21.30
N ARG A 353 17.39 0.79 -22.16
CA ARG A 353 18.54 1.54 -22.72
C ARG A 353 18.23 2.90 -23.35
N PHE A 354 16.99 3.14 -23.78
CA PHE A 354 16.60 4.44 -24.32
C PHE A 354 16.56 5.54 -23.23
N LEU A 355 16.26 5.18 -21.99
CA LEU A 355 16.23 6.10 -20.84
C LEU A 355 17.62 6.46 -20.35
N ASP A 356 18.63 5.62 -20.63
CA ASP A 356 20.03 5.90 -20.29
C ASP A 356 20.54 7.20 -20.92
N LYS A 357 19.92 7.62 -22.03
CA LYS A 357 20.14 8.94 -22.65
C LYS A 357 19.96 10.06 -21.63
N ALA A 358 19.00 9.96 -20.71
CA ALA A 358 18.81 10.93 -19.64
C ALA A 358 20.06 11.09 -18.75
N ALA A 359 20.77 10.00 -18.49
CA ALA A 359 21.96 9.92 -17.64
C ALA A 359 23.29 10.19 -18.38
N THR A 360 23.27 10.51 -19.68
CA THR A 360 24.48 10.87 -20.44
C THR A 360 24.99 12.28 -20.10
N VAL A 361 26.29 12.44 -19.83
CA VAL A 361 26.89 13.78 -19.63
C VAL A 361 27.22 14.39 -20.98
N THR A 362 26.49 15.44 -21.37
CA THR A 362 26.79 16.22 -22.59
C THR A 362 27.81 17.32 -22.26
N GLU A 363 28.75 17.60 -23.16
CA GLU A 363 29.91 18.50 -22.92
C GLU A 363 29.55 19.91 -22.39
N GLY A 364 28.35 20.43 -22.71
CA GLY A 364 27.87 21.70 -22.18
C GLY A 364 27.70 21.76 -20.64
N ARG A 365 27.54 20.62 -19.95
CA ARG A 365 27.56 20.55 -18.46
C ARG A 365 28.97 20.37 -17.90
N ARG A 366 29.90 19.79 -18.66
CA ARG A 366 31.31 19.60 -18.25
C ARG A 366 32.00 20.94 -18.00
N TRP A 367 31.65 21.97 -18.78
CA TRP A 367 32.11 23.35 -18.59
C TRP A 367 31.55 24.02 -17.33
N ARG A 368 30.31 23.73 -16.94
CA ARG A 368 29.72 24.31 -15.72
C ARG A 368 30.21 23.65 -14.43
N ALA A 369 30.53 22.35 -14.47
CA ALA A 369 31.13 21.63 -13.35
C ALA A 369 32.61 21.97 -13.14
N ARG A 370 33.37 22.25 -14.22
CA ARG A 370 34.78 22.69 -14.14
C ARG A 370 34.95 24.20 -13.98
N GLY A 371 33.95 25.00 -14.35
CA GLY A 371 34.00 26.47 -14.30
C GLY A 371 33.63 27.11 -12.96
N GLY A 372 33.41 26.32 -11.90
CA GLY A 372 33.08 26.81 -10.55
C GLY A 372 34.29 27.14 -9.66
N SER A 373 35.51 27.12 -10.20
CA SER A 373 36.72 27.58 -9.50
C SER A 373 37.47 28.57 -10.38
N ALA A 374 36.91 29.77 -10.51
CA ALA A 374 37.60 30.97 -10.98
C ALA A 374 36.76 32.23 -10.68
N ARG A 375 36.61 32.56 -9.39
CA ARG A 375 36.94 33.88 -8.83
C ARG A 375 36.86 33.86 -7.32
#